data_AF-A0A847PP10-F1
#
_entry.id   AF-A0A847PP10-F1
#
_cell.length_a   1.000
_cell.length_b   1.000
_cell.length_c   1.000
_cell.angle_alpha   90.00
_cell.angle_beta   90.00
_cell.angle_gamma   90.00
#
_symmetry.space_group_name_H-M   'P 1'
#
loop_
_entity.id
_entity.type
_entity.pdbx_description
1 polymer ?
#
loop_
_entity_poly.entity_id
_entity_poly.type
_entity_poly.pdbx_seq_one_letter_code
_entity_poly.pdbx_strand_id
1 'polypeptide(L)' 'MYLEGLRIITGMSSATLAKSGKNEAVSMEVSGRTCRALNCDIGDIVSCIQEDMY' A
#
# COMPACT_ATOMS: atom_id res chain seq x y z
N MET A 1 3.48 -15.91 0.50
CA MET A 1 4.39 -14.75 0.42
C MET A 1 4.13 -13.91 1.66
N TYR A 2 5.05 -13.91 2.63
CA TYR A 2 4.85 -13.20 3.91
C TYR A 2 4.94 -11.68 3.69
N LEU A 3 4.17 -10.89 4.47
CA LEU A 3 4.14 -9.41 4.43
C LEU A 3 5.55 -8.77 4.46
N GLU A 4 6.48 -9.42 5.16
CA GLU A 4 7.88 -8.99 5.22
C GLU A 4 8.60 -9.03 3.87
N GLY A 5 8.24 -9.97 2.99
CA GLY A 5 8.75 -10.01 1.62
C GLY A 5 8.35 -8.77 0.83
N LEU A 6 7.09 -8.31 0.98
CA LEU A 6 6.63 -7.09 0.33
C LEU A 6 7.39 -5.86 0.84
N ARG A 7 7.68 -5.81 2.15
CA ARG A 7 8.46 -4.73 2.76
C ARG A 7 9.85 -4.60 2.13
N ILE A 8 10.52 -5.74 1.95
CA ILE A 8 11.87 -5.80 1.37
C ILE A 8 11.83 -5.42 -0.10
N ILE A 9 10.90 -5.97 -0.89
CA ILE A 9 10.82 -5.74 -2.35
C ILE A 9 10.50 -4.27 -2.67
N THR A 10 9.61 -3.64 -1.91
CA THR A 10 9.20 -2.24 -2.13
C THR A 10 10.12 -1.23 -1.42
N GLY A 11 11.05 -1.70 -0.58
CA GLY A 11 11.93 -0.84 0.21
C GLY A 11 11.17 0.09 1.17
N MET A 12 10.02 -0.34 1.68
CA MET A 12 9.22 0.45 2.61
C MET A 12 9.66 0.24 4.07
N SER A 13 9.43 1.24 4.92
CA SER A 13 9.75 1.14 6.35
C SER A 13 8.81 0.16 7.05
N SER A 14 9.23 -0.38 8.21
CA SER A 14 8.36 -1.21 9.05
C SER A 14 7.09 -0.47 9.49
N ALA A 15 7.17 0.85 9.69
CA ALA A 15 6.02 1.69 10.03
C ALA A 15 5.03 1.78 8.86
N THR A 16 5.53 1.89 7.62
CA THR A 16 4.70 1.92 6.41
C THR A 16 4.01 0.58 6.17
N LEU A 17 4.71 -0.54 6.40
CA LEU A 17 4.11 -1.87 6.33
C LEU A 17 2.99 -2.02 7.36
N ALA A 18 3.22 -1.56 8.60
CA ALA A 18 2.21 -1.62 9.66
C ALA A 18 0.93 -0.83 9.30
N LYS A 19 1.08 0.37 8.71
CA LYS A 19 -0.06 1.16 8.19
C LYS A 19 -0.85 0.41 7.12
N SER A 20 -0.14 -0.19 6.17
CA SER A 20 -0.76 -0.97 5.09
C SER A 20 -1.57 -2.16 5.62
N GLY A 21 -1.10 -2.79 6.71
CA GLY A 21 -1.83 -3.87 7.39
C GLY A 21 -3.03 -3.40 8.24
N LYS A 22 -3.15 -2.10 8.50
CA LYS A 22 -4.22 -1.49 9.31
C LYS A 22 -5.23 -0.70 8.47
N ASN A 23 -5.17 -0.80 7.15
CA ASN A 23 -5.95 0.02 6.21
C ASN A 23 -5.78 1.53 6.42
N GLU A 24 -4.59 1.96 6.85
CA GLU A 24 -4.26 3.37 7.00
C GLU A 24 -3.63 3.94 5.73
N ALA A 25 -3.80 5.24 5.52
CA ALA A 25 -3.21 5.93 4.36
C ALA A 25 -1.67 5.88 4.36
N VAL A 26 -1.12 5.58 3.18
CA VAL A 26 0.31 5.63 2.88
C VAL A 26 0.59 6.66 1.78
N SER A 27 1.86 7.02 1.57
CA SER A 27 2.20 7.96 0.51
C SER A 27 2.03 7.34 -0.88
N MET A 28 1.73 8.16 -1.88
CA MET A 28 1.62 7.72 -3.27
C MET A 28 2.90 7.07 -3.81
N GLU A 29 4.06 7.49 -3.32
CA GLU A 29 5.33 6.87 -3.68
C GLU A 29 5.40 5.40 -3.23
N VAL A 30 4.94 5.10 -2.01
CA VAL A 30 4.87 3.72 -1.50
C VAL A 30 3.91 2.92 -2.36
N SER A 31 2.72 3.46 -2.64
CA SER A 31 1.72 2.77 -3.46
C SER A 31 2.27 2.47 -4.87
N GLY A 32 2.98 3.40 -5.50
CA GLY A 32 3.61 3.18 -6.81
C GLY A 32 4.69 2.09 -6.79
N ARG A 33 5.51 2.01 -5.74
CA ARG A 33 6.47 0.91 -5.57
C ARG A 33 5.76 -0.44 -5.39
N THR A 34 4.68 -0.46 -4.62
CA THR A 34 3.85 -1.66 -4.43
C THR A 34 3.24 -2.12 -5.75
N CYS A 35 2.72 -1.20 -6.57
CA CYS A 35 2.20 -1.51 -7.91
C CYS A 35 3.27 -2.19 -8.78
N ARG A 36 4.50 -1.65 -8.77
CA ARG A 36 5.62 -2.22 -9.53
C ARG A 36 6.07 -3.59 -9.00
N ALA A 37 6.03 -3.80 -7.68
CA ALA A 37 6.38 -5.06 -7.04
C ALA A 37 5.35 -6.17 -7.32
N LEU A 38 4.07 -5.80 -7.38
CA LEU A 38 2.95 -6.72 -7.62
C LEU A 38 2.56 -6.83 -9.10
N ASN A 39 3.16 -5.99 -9.96
CA ASN A 39 2.83 -5.88 -11.39
C ASN A 39 1.33 -5.61 -11.62
N CYS A 40 0.78 -4.65 -10.88
CA CYS A 40 -0.63 -4.23 -10.94
C CYS A 40 -0.74 -2.70 -11.13
N ASP A 41 -1.96 -2.21 -11.36
CA ASP A 41 -2.25 -0.78 -11.38
C ASP A 41 -2.54 -0.26 -9.95
N ILE A 42 -2.51 1.06 -9.79
CA ILE A 42 -2.85 1.72 -8.52
C ILE A 42 -4.31 1.50 -8.14
N GLY A 43 -5.21 1.42 -9.12
CA GLY A 43 -6.64 1.15 -8.90
C GLY A 43 -6.93 -0.25 -8.36
N ASP A 44 -6.00 -1.20 -8.50
CA ASP A 44 -6.14 -2.55 -7.96
C ASP A 44 -5.89 -2.61 -6.44
N ILE A 45 -5.15 -1.64 -5.88
CA ILE A 45 -4.70 -1.65 -4.47
C ILE A 45 -5.22 -0.49 -3.63
N VAL A 46 -5.69 0.59 -4.26
CA VAL A 46 -6.20 1.79 -3.57
C VAL A 46 -7.60 2.11 -4.09
N SER A 47 -8.52 2.35 -3.17
CA SER A 47 -9.87 2.86 -3.47
C SER A 47 -10.12 4.15 -2.69
N CYS A 48 -10.44 5.21 -3.41
CA CYS A 48 -10.90 6.46 -2.80
C CYS A 48 -12.39 6.32 -2.50
N ILE A 49 -12.72 5.99 -1.26
CA ILE A 49 -14.11 6.02 -0.79
C ILE A 49 -14.46 7.46 -0.39
N GLN A 50 -15.62 7.95 -0.83
CA GLN A 50 -16.25 9.06 -0.12
C GLN A 50 -16.65 8.49 1.24
N GLU A 51 -16.03 8.97 2.33
CA GLU A 51 -16.65 8.79 3.64
C GLU A 51 -18.04 9.39 3.55
N ASP A 52 -19.07 8.58 3.78
CA ASP A 52 -20.47 8.97 3.69
C ASP A 52 -20.65 10.37 4.27
N MET A 53 -21.03 11.31 3.40
CA MET A 53 -21.50 12.62 3.79
C MET A 53 -22.79 12.42 4.59
N TYR A 54 -22.69 12.27 5.90
CA TYR A 54 -23.82 12.23 6.83
C TYR A 54 -23.55 13.09 8.07
#